data_AF-A0A2D2AW08-F1
#
_entry.id   AF-A0A2D2AW08-F1
#
_cell.length_a   1.000
_cell.length_b   1.000
_cell.length_c   1.000
_cell.angle_alpha   90.00
_cell.angle_beta   90.00
_cell.angle_gamma   90.00
#
_symmetry.space_group_name_H-M   'P 1'
#
loop_
_entity.id
_entity.type
_entity.pdbx_description
1 polymer ?
#
loop_
_entity_poly.entity_id
_entity_poly.type
_entity_poly.pdbx_seq_one_letter_code
_entity_poly.pdbx_strand_id
1 'polypeptide(L)'
;MADLKLSAVETEQVRDVRSRLNRKAVSEAALNALGAAFLQTCGRVDIGASEPVAVTNLSGELVVKAAATADMKLLARLVATLAEHRQKTPKVWTALVAAGAPQAILSRRLVLAGREAPAEVAP
;
A
#
# COMPACT_ATOMS: atom_id res chain seq x y z
N MET A 1 -1.71 21.07 -4.40
CA MET A 1 -0.67 20.12 -4.87
C MET A 1 -0.31 19.26 -3.67
N ALA A 2 -0.40 17.93 -3.76
CA ALA A 2 0.05 17.07 -2.66
C ALA A 2 1.55 17.28 -2.46
N ASP A 3 1.99 17.49 -1.22
CA ASP A 3 3.42 17.58 -0.93
C ASP A 3 4.03 16.20 -1.15
N LEU A 4 4.98 16.12 -2.08
CA LEU A 4 5.67 14.87 -2.36
C LEU A 4 6.58 14.48 -1.18
N LYS A 5 7.06 15.46 -0.41
CA LYS A 5 7.98 15.20 0.70
C LYS A 5 7.24 14.60 1.88
N LEU A 6 7.89 13.63 2.53
CA LEU A 6 7.50 13.13 3.84
C LEU A 6 8.42 13.74 4.89
N SER A 7 7.89 14.10 6.05
CA SER A 7 8.68 14.37 7.25
C SER A 7 9.46 13.12 7.68
N ALA A 8 10.44 13.30 8.58
CA ALA A 8 11.17 12.18 9.15
C ALA A 8 10.23 11.22 9.91
N VAL A 9 9.26 11.77 10.65
CA VAL A 9 8.28 10.98 11.42
C VAL A 9 7.39 10.16 10.50
N GLU A 10 6.86 10.74 9.44
CA GLU A 10 6.03 10.01 8.48
C GLU A 10 6.82 8.93 7.74
N THR A 11 8.08 9.23 7.40
CA THR A 11 8.99 8.25 6.77
C THR A 11 9.16 7.02 7.65
N GLU A 12 9.44 7.20 8.94
CA GLU A 12 9.60 6.09 9.88
C GLU A 12 8.28 5.37 10.14
N GLN A 13 7.16 6.08 10.20
CA GLN A 13 5.85 5.44 10.32
C GLN A 13 5.55 4.52 9.13
N VAL A 14 5.82 4.98 7.91
CA VAL A 14 5.65 4.16 6.69
C VAL A 14 6.55 2.93 6.72
N ARG A 15 7.82 3.09 7.13
CA ARG A 15 8.77 1.98 7.27
C ARG A 15 8.35 0.96 8.32
N ASP A 16 7.86 1.41 9.48
CA ASP A 16 7.35 0.53 10.54
C ASP A 16 6.17 -0.31 10.04
N VAL A 17 5.16 0.35 9.47
CA VAL A 17 3.97 -0.36 8.97
C VAL A 17 4.34 -1.34 7.86
N ARG A 18 5.22 -0.96 6.92
CA ARG A 18 5.74 -1.86 5.88
C ARG A 18 6.48 -3.06 6.49
N SER A 19 7.33 -2.84 7.49
CA SER A 19 8.07 -3.90 8.20
C SER A 19 7.12 -4.89 8.88
N ARG A 20 6.05 -4.38 9.51
CA ARG A 20 5.03 -5.21 10.15
C ARG A 20 4.22 -6.03 9.14
N LEU A 21 3.90 -5.46 7.97
CA LEU A 21 3.20 -6.16 6.89
C LEU A 21 4.04 -7.30 6.28
N ASN A 22 5.38 -7.19 6.30
CA ASN A 22 6.28 -8.27 5.87
C ASN A 22 6.30 -9.47 6.83
N ARG A 23 5.82 -9.30 8.06
CA ARG A 23 5.73 -10.41 9.02
C ARG A 23 4.44 -11.18 8.77
N LYS A 24 4.53 -12.51 8.77
CA LYS A 24 3.36 -13.38 8.65
C LYS A 24 2.38 -13.06 9.79
N ALA A 25 1.14 -12.71 9.44
CA ALA A 25 0.09 -12.53 10.43
C ALA A 25 -0.19 -13.87 11.13
N VAL A 26 -0.24 -13.83 12.47
CA VAL A 26 -0.50 -15.03 13.31
C VAL A 26 -1.99 -15.37 13.43
N SER A 27 -2.87 -14.45 13.01
CA SER A 27 -4.32 -14.62 13.02
C SER A 27 -5.01 -13.68 12.03
N GLU A 28 -6.28 -13.94 11.70
CA GLU A 28 -7.10 -13.04 10.89
C GLU A 28 -7.33 -11.67 11.55
N ALA A 29 -7.49 -11.66 12.88
CA ALA A 29 -7.60 -10.42 13.65
C ALA A 29 -6.32 -9.57 13.53
N ALA A 30 -5.15 -10.19 13.59
CA ALA A 30 -3.88 -9.50 13.38
C ALA A 30 -3.76 -8.94 11.95
N LEU A 31 -4.17 -9.71 10.94
CA LEU A 31 -4.20 -9.26 9.55
C LEU A 31 -5.14 -8.07 9.35
N ASN A 32 -6.33 -8.10 9.97
CA ASN A 32 -7.28 -7.00 9.93
C ASN A 32 -6.75 -5.73 10.61
N ALA A 33 -6.05 -5.87 11.74
CA ALA A 33 -5.41 -4.76 12.43
C ALA A 33 -4.27 -4.15 11.59
N LEU A 34 -3.46 -4.99 10.94
CA LEU A 34 -2.42 -4.53 10.00
C LEU A 34 -3.03 -3.78 8.81
N GLY A 35 -4.15 -4.28 8.26
CA GLY A 35 -4.89 -3.58 7.21
C GLY A 35 -5.42 -2.21 7.63
N ALA A 36 -5.91 -2.08 8.87
CA ALA A 36 -6.33 -0.79 9.40
C ALA A 36 -5.13 0.18 9.55
N ALA A 37 -4.02 -0.29 10.11
CA ALA A 37 -2.80 0.50 10.27
C ALA A 37 -2.22 0.96 8.93
N PHE A 38 -2.28 0.11 7.91
CA PHE A 38 -1.94 0.46 6.52
C PHE A 38 -2.80 1.62 6.01
N LEU A 39 -4.14 1.49 6.03
CA LEU A 39 -5.05 2.52 5.51
C LEU A 39 -4.93 3.84 6.28
N GLN A 40 -4.76 3.79 7.60
CA GLN A 40 -4.52 4.97 8.42
C GLN A 40 -3.21 5.67 8.06
N THR A 41 -2.15 4.89 7.81
CA THR A 41 -0.86 5.44 7.37
C THR A 41 -0.98 6.06 5.98
N CYS A 42 -1.69 5.41 5.05
CA CYS A 42 -1.99 5.96 3.74
C CYS A 42 -2.73 7.31 3.80
N GLY A 43 -3.70 7.45 4.71
CA GLY A 43 -4.39 8.72 4.94
C GLY A 43 -3.47 9.84 5.46
N ARG A 44 -2.47 9.50 6.29
CA ARG A 44 -1.49 10.46 6.82
C ARG A 44 -0.45 10.90 5.80
N VAL A 45 -0.19 10.09 4.78
CA VAL A 45 0.86 10.33 3.77
C VAL A 45 0.28 10.67 2.39
N ASP A 46 -0.91 11.26 2.38
CA ASP A 46 -1.61 11.82 1.21
C ASP A 46 -1.95 10.82 0.10
N ILE A 47 -2.18 9.55 0.44
CA ILE A 47 -2.63 8.50 -0.50
C ILE A 47 -3.89 7.77 -0.02
N GLY A 48 -4.71 8.38 0.83
CA GLY A 48 -5.86 7.74 1.47
C GLY A 48 -7.24 7.96 0.84
N ALA A 49 -7.53 9.16 0.33
CA ALA A 49 -8.86 9.50 -0.22
C ALA A 49 -8.84 9.50 -1.75
N SER A 50 -9.42 8.46 -2.37
CA SER A 50 -9.57 8.39 -3.83
C SER A 50 -10.67 7.42 -4.24
N GLU A 51 -11.02 7.41 -5.52
CA GLU A 51 -11.90 6.42 -6.11
C GLU A 51 -11.13 5.13 -6.43
N PRO A 52 -11.71 3.94 -6.16
CA PRO A 52 -11.06 2.69 -6.51
C PRO A 52 -10.85 2.55 -8.03
N VAL A 53 -9.81 1.83 -8.41
CA VAL A 53 -9.66 1.30 -9.77
C VAL A 53 -10.65 0.16 -9.94
N ALA A 54 -11.53 0.26 -10.94
CA ALA A 54 -12.42 -0.82 -11.33
C ALA A 54 -11.60 -1.95 -11.99
N VAL A 55 -11.47 -3.08 -11.30
CA VAL A 55 -10.75 -4.26 -11.79
C VAL A 55 -11.58 -5.50 -11.49
N THR A 56 -11.90 -6.29 -12.52
CA THR A 56 -12.71 -7.51 -12.40
C THR A 56 -11.94 -8.72 -11.87
N ASN A 57 -10.62 -8.75 -12.03
CA ASN A 57 -9.73 -9.85 -11.60
C ASN A 57 -8.50 -9.31 -10.86
N LEU A 58 -8.71 -8.61 -9.75
CA LEU A 58 -7.61 -8.02 -8.99
C LEU A 58 -6.73 -9.13 -8.38
N SER A 59 -5.44 -9.11 -8.70
CA SER A 59 -4.42 -9.97 -8.08
C SER A 59 -3.35 -9.12 -7.41
N GLY A 60 -2.65 -9.70 -6.43
CA GLY A 60 -1.58 -9.00 -5.73
C GLY A 60 -0.42 -8.62 -6.66
N GLU A 61 -0.06 -9.50 -7.59
CA GLU A 61 0.98 -9.23 -8.60
C GLU A 61 0.63 -8.03 -9.48
N LEU A 62 -0.63 -7.89 -9.89
CA LEU A 62 -1.08 -6.75 -10.68
C LEU A 62 -0.95 -5.45 -9.88
N VAL A 63 -1.32 -5.47 -8.59
CA VAL A 63 -1.16 -4.29 -7.72
C VAL A 63 0.31 -3.95 -7.50
N VAL A 64 1.17 -4.95 -7.27
CA VAL A 64 2.61 -4.74 -7.10
C VAL A 64 3.23 -4.11 -8.36
N LYS A 65 2.91 -4.65 -9.55
CA LYS A 65 3.37 -4.09 -10.83
C LYS A 65 2.86 -2.67 -11.05
N ALA A 66 1.58 -2.42 -10.79
CA ALA A 66 1.00 -1.08 -10.93
C ALA A 66 1.63 -0.08 -9.94
N ALA A 67 1.89 -0.50 -8.70
CA ALA A 67 2.51 0.33 -7.68
C ALA A 67 3.96 0.71 -8.04
N ALA A 68 4.72 -0.15 -8.73
CA ALA A 68 6.13 0.11 -9.05
C ALA A 68 6.33 1.41 -9.86
N THR A 69 5.40 1.74 -10.75
CA THR A 69 5.47 2.92 -11.63
C THR A 69 4.43 3.99 -11.29
N ALA A 70 3.58 3.78 -10.28
CA ALA A 70 2.50 4.67 -9.94
C ALA A 70 2.97 6.09 -9.57
N ASP A 71 2.20 7.09 -9.97
CA ASP A 71 2.25 8.43 -9.38
C ASP A 71 1.38 8.49 -8.10
N MET A 72 1.35 9.65 -7.43
CA MET A 72 0.55 9.83 -6.20
C MET A 72 -0.94 9.57 -6.44
N LYS A 73 -1.47 9.95 -7.61
CA LYS A 73 -2.88 9.78 -7.95
C LYS A 73 -3.22 8.30 -8.10
N LEU A 74 -2.43 7.55 -8.84
CA LEU A 74 -2.62 6.11 -9.02
C LEU A 74 -2.40 5.37 -7.70
N LEU A 75 -1.42 5.74 -6.88
CA LEU A 75 -1.26 5.15 -5.54
C LEU A 75 -2.51 5.31 -4.68
N ALA A 76 -3.09 6.52 -4.64
CA ALA A 76 -4.31 6.76 -3.87
C ALA A 76 -5.49 5.91 -4.36
N ARG A 77 -5.61 5.70 -5.68
CA ARG A 77 -6.63 4.82 -6.26
C ARG A 77 -6.39 3.34 -5.93
N LEU A 78 -5.13 2.88 -5.95
CA LEU A 78 -4.78 1.51 -5.54
C LEU A 78 -5.09 1.27 -4.06
N VAL A 79 -4.81 2.25 -3.19
CA VAL A 79 -5.21 2.20 -1.77
C VAL A 79 -6.73 2.09 -1.63
N ALA A 80 -7.49 2.91 -2.37
CA ALA A 80 -8.95 2.86 -2.36
C ALA A 80 -9.49 1.49 -2.81
N THR A 81 -8.92 0.90 -3.87
CA THR A 81 -9.24 -0.47 -4.31
C THR A 81 -8.97 -1.49 -3.19
N LEU A 82 -7.82 -1.41 -2.53
CA LEU A 82 -7.48 -2.30 -1.42
C LEU A 82 -8.44 -2.14 -0.23
N ALA A 83 -8.83 -0.90 0.10
CA ALA A 83 -9.80 -0.61 1.14
C ALA A 83 -11.18 -1.21 0.84
N GLU A 84 -11.65 -1.08 -0.40
CA GLU A 84 -12.90 -1.66 -0.88
C GLU A 84 -12.87 -3.19 -0.78
N HIS A 85 -11.82 -3.84 -1.26
CA HIS A 85 -11.68 -5.30 -1.19
C HIS A 85 -11.58 -5.83 0.23
N ARG A 86 -10.98 -5.08 1.16
CA ARG A 86 -10.97 -5.43 2.59
C ARG A 86 -12.38 -5.49 3.17
N GLN A 87 -13.28 -4.60 2.76
CA GLN A 87 -14.66 -4.56 3.25
C GLN A 87 -15.57 -5.57 2.54
N LYS A 88 -15.49 -5.65 1.21
CA LYS A 88 -16.42 -6.45 0.39
C LYS A 88 -16.00 -7.91 0.26
N THR A 89 -14.69 -8.19 0.26
CA THR A 89 -14.13 -9.52 -0.07
C THR A 89 -12.91 -9.87 0.79
N PRO A 90 -13.08 -10.23 2.08
CA PRO A 90 -11.96 -10.47 3.00
C PRO A 90 -10.94 -11.53 2.53
N LYS A 91 -11.39 -12.56 1.81
CA LYS A 91 -10.49 -13.59 1.24
C LYS A 91 -9.52 -13.01 0.22
N VAL A 92 -10.00 -12.12 -0.65
CA VAL A 92 -9.18 -11.43 -1.65
C VAL A 92 -8.19 -10.52 -0.96
N TRP A 93 -8.62 -9.79 0.07
CA TRP A 93 -7.72 -8.98 0.90
C TRP A 93 -6.53 -9.78 1.45
N THR A 94 -6.79 -10.95 2.04
CA THR A 94 -5.70 -11.82 2.55
C THR A 94 -4.72 -12.21 1.46
N ALA A 95 -5.21 -12.56 0.27
CA ALA A 95 -4.35 -12.89 -0.87
C ALA A 95 -3.52 -11.68 -1.35
N LEU A 96 -4.10 -10.47 -1.37
CA LEU A 96 -3.41 -9.23 -1.73
C LEU A 96 -2.28 -8.91 -0.75
N VAL A 97 -2.54 -9.05 0.56
CA VAL A 97 -1.52 -8.82 1.60
C VAL A 97 -0.39 -9.85 1.49
N ALA A 98 -0.73 -11.14 1.32
CA ALA A 98 0.25 -12.21 1.19
C ALA A 98 1.16 -12.03 -0.04
N ALA A 99 0.63 -11.45 -1.13
CA ALA A 99 1.37 -11.12 -2.33
C ALA A 99 2.18 -9.80 -2.24
N GLY A 100 2.16 -9.10 -1.11
CA GLY A 100 2.95 -7.89 -0.89
C GLY A 100 2.37 -6.59 -1.45
N ALA A 101 1.09 -6.58 -1.84
CA ALA A 101 0.47 -5.40 -2.45
C ALA A 101 0.51 -4.12 -1.57
N PRO A 102 0.14 -4.17 -0.28
CA PRO A 102 0.29 -3.02 0.62
C PRO A 102 1.75 -2.53 0.73
N GLN A 103 2.71 -3.45 0.79
CA GLN A 103 4.13 -3.13 0.93
C GLN A 103 4.66 -2.43 -0.30
N ALA A 104 4.26 -2.86 -1.50
CA ALA A 104 4.64 -2.22 -2.75
C ALA A 104 4.13 -0.76 -2.82
N ILE A 105 2.90 -0.51 -2.38
CA ILE A 105 2.32 0.85 -2.30
C ILE A 105 3.13 1.74 -1.35
N LEU A 106 3.46 1.25 -0.15
CA LEU A 106 4.24 2.01 0.83
C LEU A 106 5.67 2.27 0.35
N SER A 107 6.32 1.27 -0.26
CA SER A 107 7.64 1.43 -0.86
C SER A 107 7.63 2.49 -1.97
N ARG A 108 6.63 2.46 -2.86
CA ARG A 108 6.52 3.48 -3.91
C ARG A 108 6.33 4.88 -3.31
N ARG A 109 5.52 5.02 -2.26
CA ARG A 109 5.35 6.32 -1.58
C ARG A 109 6.67 6.87 -1.04
N LEU A 110 7.53 6.02 -0.48
CA LEU A 110 8.87 6.41 0.00
C LEU A 110 9.78 6.83 -1.16
N VAL A 111 9.73 6.12 -2.30
CA VAL A 111 10.47 6.50 -3.51
C VAL A 111 10.00 7.86 -4.05
N LEU A 112 8.70 8.08 -4.16
CA LEU A 112 8.14 9.37 -4.59
C LEU A 112 8.50 10.52 -3.63
N ALA A 113 8.74 10.21 -2.36
CA ALA A 113 9.22 11.17 -1.36
C ALA A 113 10.73 11.45 -1.42
N GLY A 114 11.48 10.74 -2.26
CA GLY A 114 12.95 10.78 -2.28
C GLY A 114 13.59 10.19 -1.02
N ARG A 115 12.90 9.29 -0.31
CA ARG A 115 13.39 8.67 0.94
C ARG A 115 14.07 7.31 0.72
N GLU A 116 13.81 6.67 -0.42
CA GLU A 116 14.39 5.39 -0.83
C GLU A 116 14.67 5.39 -2.33
N ALA A 117 15.62 4.56 -2.76
CA ALA A 117 15.87 4.32 -4.17
C ALA A 117 14.75 3.47 -4.78
N PRO A 118 14.42 3.66 -6.07
CA PRO A 118 13.59 2.69 -6.79
C PRO A 118 14.21 1.30 -6.66
N ALA A 119 13.39 0.26 -6.45
CA ALA A 119 13.89 -1.11 -6.57
C ALA A 119 14.49 -1.29 -7.97
N GLU A 120 15.71 -1.81 -8.06
CA GLU A 120 16.31 -2.20 -9.34
C GLU A 120 15.35 -3.15 -10.04
N VAL A 121 14.76 -2.70 -11.14
CA VAL A 121 14.01 -3.58 -12.03
C VAL A 121 15.09 -4.35 -12.77
N ALA A 122 15.41 -5.56 -12.31
CA ALA A 122 16.31 -6.44 -13.04
C ALA A 122 15.76 -6.61 -14.49
N PRO A 123 16.62 -6.46 -15.51
CA PRO A 123 16.21 -6.50 -16.92
C PRO A 123 15.59 -7.83 -17.34
#